data_AF-N0BDD2-F1
#
_entry.id   AF-N0BDD2-F1
#
_cell.length_a   1.000
_cell.length_b   1.000
_cell.length_c   1.000
_cell.angle_alpha   90.00
_cell.angle_beta   90.00
_cell.angle_gamma   90.00
#
_symmetry.space_group_name_H-M   'P 1'
#
loop_
_entity.id
_entity.type
_entity.pdbx_description
1 polymer ?
#
loop_
_entity_poly.entity_id
_entity_poly.type
_entity_poly.pdbx_seq_one_letter_code
_entity_poly.pdbx_strand_id
1 'polypeptide(L)'
;MGVDEYLSELKRKVAASLPSVRVKNVEFEGPVLVIYVENPQELAESGDVIKKLAKDLRKRILIRPDPKSLKPPEEAKEIIRQIVPEDAQVTSFFFDHENGEVIIEAEKPGIVIGKQGVMLREIMKAVGWSPKVMRTPPIKSKTVDNVRQFLLSSREERKEILKKIGVKIHRGSFHEEKWVRVTFLGGSREVGRSCYLLQTPESKILIDCGVNVSNIQQSPYLYVPELQPLDSIDAVVITHAHLDHCGLVPILYKYGYRGPIYLTPPTRDLMVLLQLDFIEVGAREGNPVVYESNLVREALKHTITIDYGVVTDISPDIRLTFYNAGHILGSSIAHFHIGEGLYNIAFSGDFKFERTRLFDKAETNFPRLEALIMEATYGSGNDFQPARREAEERLISIIKETVDKKGKVLIPTFAVGRSQEVMIALEEAIRTKKLEGLTVYLDGMIYEATAIHTAYPEYLNTHLRDMIFHHGLNPFISESFTQVDSSSKRADVIDEAEPSVILATSGMLNGGPVMEYFRHLAGDEKNTIVFVGYQAEGTLGRRIQKGWKEVPLTSNGRREVVEVKMNVETVDGFSGHSDRRQLMNYVRALSSRPEKVITVHGDESKCLDLASSIYKTYKIETRAPMNLETIRFV
;
A
#
# COMPACT_ATOMS: atom_id res chain seq x y z
N MET A 1 -16.34 10.62 -32.93
CA MET A 1 -15.22 9.85 -33.49
C MET A 1 -15.12 8.54 -32.72
N GLY A 2 -15.16 7.39 -33.39
CA GLY A 2 -14.99 6.10 -32.73
C GLY A 2 -13.55 5.91 -32.24
N VAL A 3 -13.32 5.04 -31.25
CA VAL A 3 -11.98 4.82 -30.69
C VAL A 3 -10.99 4.29 -31.74
N ASP A 4 -11.44 3.45 -32.67
CA ASP A 4 -10.58 2.92 -33.75
C ASP A 4 -10.15 4.00 -34.76
N GLU A 5 -11.04 4.94 -35.06
CA GLU A 5 -10.75 6.10 -35.91
C GLU A 5 -9.74 7.02 -35.22
N TYR A 6 -9.91 7.24 -33.92
CA TYR A 6 -8.97 8.01 -33.10
C TYR A 6 -7.59 7.35 -33.01
N LEU A 7 -7.52 6.03 -32.79
CA LEU A 7 -6.28 5.27 -32.80
C LEU A 7 -5.59 5.33 -34.17
N SER A 8 -6.36 5.29 -35.25
CA SER A 8 -5.84 5.43 -36.62
C SER A 8 -5.28 6.82 -36.91
N GLU A 9 -5.86 7.87 -36.33
CA GLU A 9 -5.30 9.23 -36.37
C GLU A 9 -4.02 9.33 -35.55
N LEU A 10 -4.02 8.77 -34.32
CA LEU A 10 -2.84 8.73 -33.45
C LEU A 10 -1.69 8.00 -34.11
N LYS A 11 -1.93 6.83 -34.72
CA LYS A 11 -0.91 6.08 -35.46
C LYS A 11 -0.25 6.90 -36.56
N ARG A 12 -1.04 7.67 -37.33
CA ARG A 12 -0.51 8.58 -38.37
C ARG A 12 0.36 9.69 -37.78
N LYS A 13 -0.08 10.33 -36.68
CA LYS A 13 0.70 11.38 -35.98
C LYS A 13 2.00 10.83 -35.40
N VAL A 14 1.96 9.66 -34.78
CA VAL A 14 3.13 8.97 -34.21
C VAL A 14 4.13 8.64 -35.31
N ALA A 15 3.69 8.03 -36.41
CA ALA A 15 4.56 7.68 -37.53
C ALA A 15 5.21 8.91 -38.19
N ALA A 16 4.47 10.01 -38.33
CA ALA A 16 5.02 11.27 -38.84
C ALA A 16 6.08 11.89 -37.91
N SER A 17 5.97 11.66 -36.61
CA SER A 17 6.91 12.18 -35.60
C SER A 17 8.17 11.32 -35.46
N LEU A 18 8.12 10.05 -35.88
CA LEU A 18 9.21 9.07 -35.77
C LEU A 18 9.55 8.46 -37.14
N PRO A 19 10.12 9.24 -38.08
CA PRO A 19 10.31 8.79 -39.46
C PRO A 19 11.31 7.63 -39.64
N SER A 20 12.26 7.45 -38.71
CA SER A 20 13.23 6.34 -38.71
C SER A 20 12.69 5.06 -38.05
N VAL A 21 11.51 5.12 -37.40
CA VAL A 21 10.95 4.01 -36.61
C VAL A 21 9.76 3.40 -37.35
N ARG A 22 9.81 2.08 -37.57
CA ARG A 22 8.70 1.31 -38.14
C ARG A 22 7.66 1.01 -37.07
N VAL A 23 6.62 1.83 -37.04
CA VAL A 23 5.48 1.69 -36.12
C VAL A 23 4.51 0.62 -36.66
N LYS A 24 4.45 -0.53 -35.99
CA LYS A 24 3.52 -1.62 -36.32
C LYS A 24 2.10 -1.27 -35.91
N ASN A 25 1.90 -0.91 -34.64
CA ASN A 25 0.58 -0.61 -34.10
C ASN A 25 0.62 0.43 -32.98
N VAL A 26 -0.53 1.04 -32.71
CA VAL A 26 -0.75 1.95 -31.58
C VAL A 26 -2.04 1.53 -30.90
N GLU A 27 -1.98 1.27 -29.59
CA GLU A 27 -3.10 0.77 -28.80
C GLU A 27 -3.19 1.50 -27.46
N PHE A 28 -4.39 1.60 -26.89
CA PHE A 28 -4.54 1.98 -25.49
C PHE A 28 -4.49 0.74 -24.61
N GLU A 29 -3.61 0.73 -23.63
CA GLU A 29 -3.54 -0.33 -22.62
C GLU A 29 -3.55 0.29 -21.23
N GLY A 30 -4.70 0.18 -20.56
CA GLY A 30 -4.96 0.90 -19.32
C GLY A 30 -4.79 2.41 -19.55
N PRO A 31 -4.07 3.11 -18.68
CA PRO A 31 -3.92 4.56 -18.77
C PRO A 31 -2.85 5.04 -19.77
N VAL A 32 -2.19 4.13 -20.51
CA VAL A 32 -1.08 4.48 -21.41
C VAL A 32 -1.40 4.22 -22.87
N LEU A 33 -0.80 5.04 -23.74
CA LEU A 33 -0.72 4.81 -25.17
C LEU A 33 0.51 3.95 -25.46
N VAL A 34 0.30 2.72 -25.91
CA VAL A 34 1.37 1.79 -26.28
C VAL A 34 1.65 1.90 -27.76
N ILE A 35 2.91 2.15 -28.11
CA ILE A 35 3.40 2.17 -29.49
C ILE A 35 4.24 0.91 -29.71
N TYR A 36 3.78 0.03 -30.60
CA TYR A 36 4.49 -1.18 -31.00
C TYR A 36 5.42 -0.89 -32.18
N VAL A 37 6.70 -1.23 -32.06
CA VAL A 37 7.74 -0.92 -33.05
C VAL A 37 8.50 -2.17 -33.50
N GLU A 38 8.86 -2.24 -34.79
CA GLU A 38 9.58 -3.41 -35.34
C GLU A 38 11.10 -3.28 -35.28
N ASN A 39 11.61 -2.05 -35.12
CA ASN A 39 13.04 -1.72 -35.03
C ASN A 39 13.33 -0.92 -33.76
N PRO A 40 13.19 -1.52 -32.57
CA PRO A 40 13.37 -0.82 -31.30
C PRO A 40 14.77 -0.22 -31.12
N GLN A 41 15.78 -0.72 -31.83
CA GLN A 41 17.15 -0.21 -31.76
C GLN A 41 17.26 1.25 -32.20
N GLU A 42 16.43 1.71 -33.14
CA GLU A 42 16.41 3.10 -33.63
C GLU A 42 15.87 4.09 -32.57
N LEU A 43 15.18 3.59 -31.54
CA LEU A 43 14.66 4.41 -30.45
C LEU A 43 15.70 4.74 -29.39
N ALA A 44 16.78 3.97 -29.31
CA ALA A 44 17.87 4.22 -28.37
C ALA A 44 18.43 5.65 -28.54
N GLU A 45 18.40 6.18 -29.76
CA GLU A 45 18.92 7.50 -30.12
C GLU A 45 17.82 8.59 -30.16
N SER A 46 16.54 8.21 -30.01
CA SER A 46 15.36 9.09 -30.26
C SER A 46 14.60 9.51 -28.98
N GLY A 47 15.22 9.42 -27.80
CA GLY A 47 14.57 9.63 -26.50
C GLY A 47 13.84 10.98 -26.34
N ASP A 48 14.38 12.06 -26.91
CA ASP A 48 13.78 13.41 -26.81
C ASP A 48 12.53 13.57 -27.68
N VAL A 49 12.44 12.83 -28.78
CA VAL A 49 11.27 12.84 -29.67
C VAL A 49 10.05 12.23 -28.97
N ILE A 50 10.26 11.16 -28.19
CA ILE A 50 9.20 10.48 -27.43
C ILE A 50 8.65 11.42 -26.35
N LYS A 51 9.52 12.15 -25.64
CA LYS A 51 9.11 13.14 -24.64
C LYS A 51 8.27 14.25 -25.26
N LYS A 52 8.69 14.75 -26.42
CA LYS A 52 7.93 15.77 -27.17
C LYS A 52 6.57 15.23 -27.60
N LEU A 53 6.53 14.03 -28.15
CA LEU A 53 5.29 13.37 -28.58
C LEU A 53 4.31 13.17 -27.41
N ALA A 54 4.80 12.73 -26.25
CA ALA A 54 3.97 12.58 -25.04
C ALA A 54 3.37 13.91 -24.59
N LYS A 55 4.14 15.01 -24.68
CA LYS A 55 3.69 16.36 -24.35
C LYS A 55 2.65 16.87 -25.35
N ASP A 56 2.90 16.69 -26.63
CA ASP A 56 2.01 17.15 -27.71
C ASP A 56 0.67 16.40 -27.69
N LEU A 57 0.70 15.09 -27.41
CA LEU A 57 -0.51 14.28 -27.27
C LEU A 57 -1.18 14.43 -25.89
N ARG A 58 -0.51 15.02 -24.91
CA ARG A 58 -0.91 15.06 -23.48
C ARG A 58 -1.27 13.68 -22.93
N LYS A 59 -0.51 12.67 -23.35
CA LYS A 59 -0.69 11.26 -22.98
C LYS A 59 0.61 10.64 -22.56
N ARG A 60 0.53 9.69 -21.63
CA ARG A 60 1.66 8.85 -21.27
C ARG A 60 1.88 7.82 -22.37
N ILE A 61 3.09 7.80 -22.90
CA ILE A 61 3.48 6.90 -24.00
C ILE A 61 4.41 5.83 -23.46
N LEU A 62 4.11 4.57 -23.79
CA LEU A 62 4.99 3.43 -23.59
C LEU A 62 5.38 2.89 -24.97
N ILE A 63 6.64 2.54 -25.15
CA ILE A 63 7.09 1.90 -26.38
C ILE A 63 7.41 0.44 -26.10
N ARG A 64 6.89 -0.43 -26.96
CA ARG A 64 7.14 -1.86 -26.87
C ARG A 64 7.74 -2.37 -28.18
N PRO A 65 8.84 -3.12 -28.11
CA PRO A 65 9.36 -3.82 -29.28
C PRO A 65 8.37 -4.92 -29.70
N ASP A 66 8.28 -5.16 -31.01
CA ASP A 66 7.54 -6.30 -31.52
C ASP A 66 8.21 -7.59 -31.04
N PRO A 67 7.47 -8.56 -30.48
CA PRO A 67 8.05 -9.81 -30.01
C PRO A 67 8.89 -10.55 -31.06
N LYS A 68 8.57 -10.42 -32.36
CA LYS A 68 9.35 -11.00 -33.47
C LYS A 68 10.71 -10.33 -33.70
N SER A 69 10.91 -9.13 -33.18
CA SER A 69 12.17 -8.38 -33.27
C SER A 69 13.12 -8.64 -32.09
N LEU A 70 12.67 -9.42 -31.10
CA LEU A 70 13.43 -9.73 -29.89
C LEU A 70 14.37 -10.92 -30.10
N LYS A 71 15.57 -10.84 -29.52
CA LYS A 71 16.44 -12.02 -29.43
C LYS A 71 15.82 -13.08 -28.50
N PRO A 72 16.06 -14.39 -28.73
CA PRO A 72 15.65 -15.44 -27.81
C PRO A 72 16.16 -15.16 -26.37
N PRO A 73 15.38 -15.46 -25.32
CA PRO A 73 15.74 -15.14 -23.93
C PRO A 73 17.12 -15.64 -23.48
N GLU A 74 17.50 -16.88 -23.84
CA GLU A 74 18.82 -17.43 -23.46
C GLU A 74 19.97 -16.70 -24.16
N GLU A 75 19.83 -16.38 -25.45
CA GLU A 75 20.82 -15.58 -26.19
C GLU A 75 20.89 -14.15 -25.64
N ALA A 76 19.75 -13.53 -25.36
CA ALA A 76 19.66 -12.20 -24.78
C ALA A 76 20.34 -12.15 -23.40
N LYS A 77 20.16 -13.17 -22.58
CA LYS A 77 20.78 -13.30 -21.25
C LYS A 77 22.31 -13.36 -21.33
N GLU A 78 22.86 -14.13 -22.27
CA GLU A 78 24.30 -14.20 -22.51
C GLU A 78 24.87 -12.84 -22.96
N ILE A 79 24.20 -12.18 -23.91
CA ILE A 79 24.60 -10.86 -24.40
C ILE A 79 24.54 -9.81 -23.28
N ILE A 80 23.47 -9.80 -22.48
CA ILE A 80 23.36 -8.84 -21.36
C ILE A 80 24.47 -9.07 -20.34
N ARG A 81 24.84 -10.33 -20.05
CA ARG A 81 25.97 -10.64 -19.16
C ARG A 81 27.33 -10.19 -19.69
N GLN A 82 27.49 -10.10 -21.01
CA GLN A 82 28.72 -9.58 -21.63
C GLN A 82 28.78 -8.05 -21.61
N ILE A 83 27.62 -7.39 -21.69
CA ILE A 83 27.49 -5.93 -21.68
C ILE A 83 27.59 -5.37 -20.26
N VAL A 84 26.93 -6.01 -19.30
CA VAL A 84 26.84 -5.55 -17.91
C VAL A 84 28.11 -5.99 -17.15
N PRO A 85 28.83 -5.07 -16.48
CA PRO A 85 30.00 -5.42 -15.69
C PRO A 85 29.69 -6.44 -14.59
N GLU A 86 30.61 -7.39 -14.34
CA GLU A 86 30.45 -8.41 -13.28
C GLU A 86 30.23 -7.78 -11.89
N ASP A 87 30.83 -6.61 -11.64
CA ASP A 87 30.65 -5.82 -10.41
C ASP A 87 29.19 -5.43 -10.11
N ALA A 88 28.32 -5.44 -11.12
CA ALA A 88 26.89 -5.21 -10.95
C ALA A 88 26.21 -6.34 -10.15
N GLN A 89 26.78 -7.54 -10.19
CA GLN A 89 26.27 -8.76 -9.56
C GLN A 89 24.80 -9.03 -9.93
N VAL A 90 24.58 -9.32 -11.22
CA VAL A 90 23.25 -9.67 -11.73
C VAL A 90 22.86 -11.05 -11.22
N THR A 91 21.79 -11.11 -10.43
CA THR A 91 21.32 -12.33 -9.77
C THR A 91 20.29 -13.08 -10.60
N SER A 92 19.43 -12.38 -11.34
CA SER A 92 18.36 -13.02 -12.10
C SER A 92 17.92 -12.18 -13.30
N PHE A 93 17.26 -12.85 -14.25
CA PHE A 93 16.62 -12.25 -15.41
C PHE A 93 15.19 -12.78 -15.51
N PHE A 94 14.24 -11.90 -15.78
CA PHE A 94 12.86 -12.28 -16.10
C PHE A 94 12.45 -11.64 -17.41
N PHE A 95 12.09 -12.46 -18.38
CA PHE A 95 11.70 -12.02 -19.71
C PHE A 95 10.18 -12.01 -19.85
N ASP A 96 9.61 -10.85 -20.17
CA ASP A 96 8.21 -10.67 -20.53
C ASP A 96 8.11 -10.52 -22.05
N HIS A 97 8.02 -11.66 -22.74
CA HIS A 97 8.05 -11.73 -24.21
C HIS A 97 6.91 -10.95 -24.88
N GLU A 98 5.76 -10.83 -24.22
CA GLU A 98 4.61 -10.11 -24.78
C GLU A 98 4.81 -8.59 -24.73
N ASN A 99 5.36 -8.10 -23.62
CA ASN A 99 5.67 -6.68 -23.47
C ASN A 99 7.04 -6.30 -24.06
N GLY A 100 7.84 -7.31 -24.40
CA GLY A 100 9.21 -7.16 -24.85
C GLY A 100 10.11 -6.51 -23.81
N GLU A 101 9.85 -6.79 -22.53
CA GLU A 101 10.61 -6.26 -21.40
C GLU A 101 11.49 -7.36 -20.78
N VAL A 102 12.69 -6.98 -20.33
CA VAL A 102 13.56 -7.83 -19.52
C VAL A 102 13.79 -7.17 -18.17
N ILE A 103 13.35 -7.83 -17.10
CA ILE A 103 13.65 -7.42 -15.74
C ILE A 103 15.01 -8.00 -15.37
N ILE A 104 15.95 -7.14 -14.98
CA ILE A 104 17.30 -7.50 -14.57
C ILE A 104 17.43 -7.20 -13.08
N GLU A 105 17.56 -8.23 -12.25
CA GLU A 105 17.85 -8.05 -10.82
C GLU A 105 19.35 -8.06 -10.58
N ALA A 106 19.85 -7.04 -9.91
CA ALA A 106 21.26 -6.91 -9.60
C ALA A 106 21.46 -6.31 -8.20
N GLU A 107 22.53 -6.69 -7.50
CA GLU A 107 22.84 -6.08 -6.20
C GLU A 107 23.15 -4.59 -6.33
N LYS A 108 23.82 -4.21 -7.43
CA LYS A 108 24.19 -2.83 -7.75
C LYS A 108 23.51 -2.36 -9.04
N PRO A 109 22.21 -2.02 -8.99
CA PRO A 109 21.43 -1.67 -10.18
C PRO A 109 21.96 -0.43 -10.91
N GLY A 110 22.58 0.52 -10.20
CA GLY A 110 23.18 1.71 -10.82
C GLY A 110 24.26 1.40 -11.85
N ILE A 111 24.97 0.26 -11.70
CA ILE A 111 25.98 -0.19 -12.67
C ILE A 111 25.30 -0.71 -13.95
N VAL A 112 24.21 -1.47 -13.80
CA VAL A 112 23.39 -1.97 -14.93
C VAL A 112 22.71 -0.83 -15.69
N ILE A 113 22.31 0.23 -14.98
CA ILE A 113 21.68 1.40 -15.61
C ILE A 113 22.71 2.24 -16.37
N GLY A 114 23.92 2.40 -15.81
CA GLY A 114 24.98 3.26 -16.34
C GLY A 114 24.65 4.75 -16.20
N LYS A 115 25.65 5.61 -16.44
CA LYS A 115 25.45 7.08 -16.39
C LYS A 115 24.39 7.48 -17.43
N GLN A 116 23.37 8.22 -16.99
CA GLN A 116 22.27 8.69 -17.85
C GLN A 116 21.58 7.57 -18.67
N GLY A 117 21.57 6.33 -18.19
CA GLY A 117 20.91 5.22 -18.86
C GLY A 117 21.63 4.71 -20.11
N VAL A 118 22.91 5.04 -20.32
CA VAL A 118 23.69 4.60 -21.50
C VAL A 118 23.68 3.07 -21.61
N MET A 119 23.90 2.36 -20.51
CA MET A 119 23.95 0.91 -20.49
C MET A 119 22.59 0.29 -20.83
N LEU A 120 21.48 0.87 -20.34
CA LEU A 120 20.13 0.43 -20.73
C LEU A 120 19.90 0.55 -22.24
N ARG A 121 20.38 1.64 -22.85
CA ARG A 121 20.29 1.84 -24.31
C ARG A 121 21.14 0.84 -25.07
N GLU A 122 22.35 0.52 -24.59
CA GLU A 122 23.23 -0.49 -25.17
C GLU A 122 22.60 -1.89 -25.10
N ILE A 123 22.03 -2.26 -23.95
CA ILE A 123 21.27 -3.50 -23.79
C ILE A 123 20.12 -3.54 -24.81
N MET A 124 19.29 -2.49 -24.86
CA MET A 124 18.16 -2.42 -25.80
C MET A 124 18.61 -2.54 -27.26
N LYS A 125 19.72 -1.88 -27.63
CA LYS A 125 20.30 -1.94 -28.98
C LYS A 125 20.80 -3.35 -29.32
N ALA A 126 21.40 -4.05 -28.36
CA ALA A 126 22.00 -5.37 -28.57
C ALA A 126 20.97 -6.50 -28.60
N VAL A 127 19.95 -6.46 -27.73
CA VAL A 127 19.00 -7.57 -27.58
C VAL A 127 17.57 -7.26 -28.03
N GLY A 128 17.23 -6.00 -28.29
CA GLY A 128 15.88 -5.56 -28.68
C GLY A 128 14.89 -5.44 -27.52
N TRP A 129 15.15 -6.12 -26.39
CA TRP A 129 14.35 -6.05 -25.18
C TRP A 129 14.47 -4.71 -24.48
N SER A 130 13.37 -4.22 -23.92
CA SER A 130 13.33 -3.05 -23.03
C SER A 130 13.81 -3.45 -21.63
N PRO A 131 14.99 -2.99 -21.16
CA PRO A 131 15.52 -3.39 -19.86
C PRO A 131 14.87 -2.61 -18.71
N LYS A 132 14.41 -3.33 -17.70
CA LYS A 132 13.93 -2.80 -16.43
C LYS A 132 14.82 -3.33 -15.30
N VAL A 133 15.62 -2.45 -14.72
CA VAL A 133 16.56 -2.87 -13.67
C VAL A 133 15.89 -2.77 -12.30
N MET A 134 16.01 -3.83 -11.52
CA MET A 134 15.58 -3.91 -10.13
C MET A 134 16.77 -4.27 -9.25
N ARG A 135 16.70 -3.90 -7.97
CA ARG A 135 17.69 -4.33 -6.99
C ARG A 135 17.35 -5.74 -6.51
N THR A 136 18.36 -6.59 -6.31
CA THR A 136 18.18 -7.86 -5.61
C THR A 136 17.80 -7.58 -4.14
N PRO A 137 16.63 -8.03 -3.66
CA PRO A 137 16.24 -7.80 -2.28
C PRO A 137 17.08 -8.68 -1.34
N PRO A 138 17.49 -8.17 -0.17
CA PRO A 138 18.26 -8.94 0.82
C PRO A 138 17.44 -10.07 1.45
N ILE A 139 16.11 -9.91 1.54
CA ILE A 139 15.19 -10.97 1.98
C ILE A 139 14.26 -11.30 0.82
N LYS A 140 14.23 -12.57 0.43
CA LYS A 140 13.37 -13.02 -0.66
C LYS A 140 11.92 -13.13 -0.17
N SER A 141 11.02 -12.35 -0.76
CA SER A 141 9.58 -12.42 -0.47
C SER A 141 8.89 -13.47 -1.35
N LYS A 142 8.20 -14.42 -0.71
CA LYS A 142 7.36 -15.40 -1.44
C LYS A 142 6.19 -14.72 -2.14
N THR A 143 5.64 -13.68 -1.53
CA THR A 143 4.50 -12.92 -2.07
C THR A 143 4.88 -12.19 -3.35
N VAL A 144 5.99 -11.44 -3.36
CA VAL A 144 6.46 -10.70 -4.55
C VAL A 144 6.70 -11.67 -5.72
N ASP A 145 7.36 -12.80 -5.44
CA ASP A 145 7.59 -13.84 -6.45
C ASP A 145 6.29 -14.43 -6.98
N ASN A 146 5.38 -14.83 -6.10
CA ASN A 146 4.09 -15.40 -6.49
C ASN A 146 3.24 -14.42 -7.31
N VAL A 147 3.20 -13.14 -6.91
CA VAL A 147 2.52 -12.09 -7.66
C VAL A 147 3.12 -11.94 -9.05
N ARG A 148 4.45 -11.89 -9.16
CA ARG A 148 5.15 -11.76 -10.44
C ARG A 148 4.87 -12.96 -11.36
N GLN A 149 5.03 -14.18 -10.84
CA GLN A 149 4.78 -15.41 -11.60
C GLN A 149 3.33 -15.51 -12.05
N PHE A 150 2.38 -15.16 -11.18
CA PHE A 150 0.97 -15.13 -11.53
C PHE A 150 0.67 -14.14 -12.65
N LEU A 151 1.14 -12.88 -12.54
CA LEU A 151 0.93 -11.87 -13.57
C LEU A 151 1.54 -12.27 -14.93
N LEU A 152 2.70 -12.93 -14.91
CA LEU A 152 3.32 -13.48 -16.13
C LEU A 152 2.49 -14.61 -16.74
N SER A 153 1.93 -15.48 -15.90
CA SER A 153 1.07 -16.59 -16.35
C SER A 153 -0.28 -16.12 -16.91
N SER A 154 -0.79 -14.98 -16.42
CA SER A 154 -2.06 -14.39 -16.85
C SER A 154 -1.91 -13.24 -17.86
N ARG A 155 -0.74 -13.10 -18.49
CA ARG A 155 -0.41 -11.93 -19.33
C ARG A 155 -1.34 -11.73 -20.54
N GLU A 156 -1.76 -12.79 -21.22
CA GLU A 156 -2.66 -12.70 -22.38
C GLU A 156 -4.02 -12.13 -21.98
N GLU A 157 -4.58 -12.68 -20.90
CA GLU A 157 -5.85 -12.20 -20.34
C GLU A 157 -5.72 -10.75 -19.86
N ARG A 158 -4.61 -10.43 -19.18
CA ARG A 158 -4.33 -9.08 -18.68
C ARG A 158 -4.20 -8.07 -19.81
N LYS A 159 -3.57 -8.42 -20.93
CA LYS A 159 -3.46 -7.56 -22.12
C LYS A 159 -4.84 -7.19 -22.65
N GLU A 160 -5.75 -8.14 -22.74
CA GLU A 160 -7.14 -7.88 -23.17
C GLU A 160 -7.93 -7.05 -22.15
N ILE A 161 -7.72 -7.27 -20.86
CA ILE A 161 -8.28 -6.43 -19.79
C ILE A 161 -7.79 -4.98 -19.95
N LEU A 162 -6.47 -4.78 -20.10
CA LEU A 162 -5.88 -3.46 -20.26
C LEU A 162 -6.38 -2.76 -21.52
N LYS A 163 -6.55 -3.45 -22.65
CA LYS A 163 -7.15 -2.86 -23.86
C LYS A 163 -8.56 -2.33 -23.59
N LYS A 164 -9.42 -3.13 -22.96
CA LYS A 164 -10.80 -2.71 -22.63
C LYS A 164 -10.82 -1.50 -21.70
N ILE A 165 -9.95 -1.49 -20.69
CA ILE A 165 -9.80 -0.36 -19.77
C ILE A 165 -9.31 0.88 -20.53
N GLY A 166 -8.33 0.73 -21.42
CA GLY A 166 -7.76 1.83 -22.19
C GLY A 166 -8.78 2.50 -23.11
N VAL A 167 -9.63 1.70 -23.77
CA VAL A 167 -10.77 2.18 -24.56
C VAL A 167 -11.76 2.96 -23.68
N LYS A 168 -12.07 2.46 -22.47
CA LYS A 168 -13.01 3.11 -21.53
C LYS A 168 -12.48 4.44 -21.00
N ILE A 169 -11.19 4.55 -20.69
CA ILE A 169 -10.54 5.79 -20.22
C ILE A 169 -10.54 6.85 -21.32
N HIS A 170 -10.30 6.44 -22.57
CA HIS A 170 -10.04 7.34 -23.69
C HIS A 170 -11.27 7.63 -24.55
N ARG A 171 -12.47 7.27 -24.10
CA ARG A 171 -13.72 7.67 -24.74
C ARG A 171 -13.91 9.19 -24.61
N GLY A 172 -14.68 9.79 -25.52
CA GLY A 172 -15.11 11.18 -25.39
C GLY A 172 -16.09 11.38 -24.23
N SER A 173 -16.25 12.62 -23.78
CA SER A 173 -17.30 13.01 -22.83
C SER A 173 -18.65 13.10 -23.55
N PHE A 174 -19.72 12.69 -22.85
CA PHE A 174 -21.10 12.62 -23.35
C PHE A 174 -22.03 13.65 -22.72
N HIS A 175 -21.64 14.24 -21.58
CA HIS A 175 -22.47 15.10 -20.75
C HIS A 175 -21.96 16.53 -20.74
N GLU A 176 -22.86 17.49 -20.98
CA GLU A 176 -22.55 18.93 -20.91
C GLU A 176 -22.57 19.47 -19.47
N GLU A 177 -23.33 18.81 -18.59
CA GLU A 177 -23.41 19.18 -17.18
C GLU A 177 -22.07 19.01 -16.47
N LYS A 178 -21.85 19.79 -15.41
CA LYS A 178 -20.65 19.72 -14.58
C LYS A 178 -21.05 19.73 -13.11
N TRP A 179 -20.81 18.61 -12.44
CA TRP A 179 -20.95 18.50 -11.00
C TRP A 179 -19.94 17.50 -10.46
N VAL A 180 -19.61 17.65 -9.18
CA VAL A 180 -18.74 16.72 -8.46
C VAL A 180 -19.38 16.42 -7.12
N ARG A 181 -19.51 15.14 -6.76
CA ARG A 181 -20.03 14.73 -5.46
C ARG A 181 -19.33 13.49 -4.93
N VAL A 182 -19.35 13.32 -3.61
CA VAL A 182 -18.83 12.13 -2.93
C VAL A 182 -19.92 11.54 -2.05
N THR A 183 -20.19 10.25 -2.21
CA THR A 183 -21.07 9.46 -1.35
C THR A 183 -20.23 8.62 -0.39
N PHE A 184 -20.59 8.65 0.90
CA PHE A 184 -19.83 7.98 1.96
C PHE A 184 -20.43 6.59 2.23
N LEU A 185 -19.77 5.52 1.79
CA LEU A 185 -20.31 4.14 1.84
C LEU A 185 -19.83 3.33 3.04
N GLY A 186 -18.84 3.84 3.78
CA GLY A 186 -18.28 3.25 4.99
C GLY A 186 -17.10 4.08 5.51
N GLY A 187 -16.74 3.90 6.78
CA GLY A 187 -15.61 4.62 7.38
C GLY A 187 -15.88 6.11 7.63
N SER A 188 -17.15 6.54 7.73
CA SER A 188 -17.51 7.90 8.12
C SER A 188 -18.17 7.91 9.51
N ARG A 189 -17.56 8.63 10.46
CA ARG A 189 -17.86 8.59 11.91
C ARG A 189 -17.64 7.21 12.56
N GLU A 190 -16.79 6.40 11.94
CA GLU A 190 -16.31 5.12 12.45
C GLU A 190 -14.89 4.86 11.93
N VAL A 191 -14.19 3.91 12.55
CA VAL A 191 -12.95 3.29 12.03
C VAL A 191 -13.32 1.91 11.49
N GLY A 192 -12.80 1.55 10.31
CA GLY A 192 -13.15 0.31 9.63
C GLY A 192 -14.00 0.52 8.37
N ARG A 193 -13.95 -0.46 7.46
CA ARG A 193 -14.75 -0.53 6.21
C ARG A 193 -14.75 0.75 5.36
N SER A 194 -13.61 1.45 5.28
CA SER A 194 -13.45 2.66 4.47
C SER A 194 -13.84 2.40 3.01
N CYS A 195 -14.76 3.22 2.50
CA CYS A 195 -15.30 3.10 1.15
C CYS A 195 -16.04 4.38 0.76
N TYR A 196 -15.59 5.03 -0.31
CA TYR A 196 -16.13 6.32 -0.75
C TYR A 196 -16.34 6.31 -2.27
N LEU A 197 -17.45 6.88 -2.73
CA LEU A 197 -17.78 6.92 -4.15
C LEU A 197 -17.70 8.37 -4.65
N LEU A 198 -16.63 8.69 -5.38
CA LEU A 198 -16.48 9.95 -6.11
C LEU A 198 -17.21 9.85 -7.45
N GLN A 199 -18.07 10.83 -7.73
CA GLN A 199 -18.90 10.83 -8.92
C GLN A 199 -18.83 12.17 -9.65
N THR A 200 -18.85 12.07 -10.97
CA THR A 200 -19.11 13.14 -11.93
C THR A 200 -20.24 12.68 -12.86
N PRO A 201 -20.76 13.53 -13.77
CA PRO A 201 -21.68 13.08 -14.81
C PRO A 201 -21.13 11.91 -15.65
N GLU A 202 -19.81 11.87 -15.84
CA GLU A 202 -19.14 10.90 -16.73
C GLU A 202 -18.63 9.66 -16.00
N SER A 203 -18.26 9.80 -14.73
CA SER A 203 -17.37 8.85 -14.07
C SER A 203 -17.80 8.51 -12.64
N LYS A 204 -17.56 7.26 -12.25
CA LYS A 204 -17.71 6.73 -10.89
C LYS A 204 -16.41 6.07 -10.43
N ILE A 205 -15.75 6.67 -9.44
CA ILE A 205 -14.51 6.16 -8.85
C ILE A 205 -14.79 5.73 -7.42
N LEU A 206 -14.49 4.47 -7.10
CA LEU A 206 -14.54 3.97 -5.73
C LEU A 206 -13.16 4.17 -5.08
N ILE A 207 -13.10 4.81 -3.92
CA ILE A 207 -11.89 5.01 -3.13
C ILE A 207 -11.99 4.13 -1.88
N ASP A 208 -11.06 3.20 -1.75
CA ASP A 208 -11.04 2.14 -0.75
C ASP A 208 -12.28 1.21 -0.81
N CYS A 209 -12.12 -0.01 -0.31
CA CYS A 209 -13.18 -0.99 -0.12
C CYS A 209 -12.75 -1.96 0.99
N GLY A 210 -12.86 -1.49 2.23
CA GLY A 210 -12.37 -2.21 3.41
C GLY A 210 -13.35 -3.14 4.10
N VAL A 211 -12.83 -3.95 5.02
CA VAL A 211 -13.62 -4.71 6.01
C VAL A 211 -13.64 -3.98 7.36
N ASN A 212 -14.71 -4.15 8.14
CA ASN A 212 -14.66 -3.77 9.55
C ASN A 212 -14.01 -4.93 10.34
N VAL A 213 -12.76 -4.75 10.77
CA VAL A 213 -12.01 -5.79 11.52
C VAL A 213 -12.58 -6.09 12.91
N SER A 214 -13.39 -5.18 13.47
CA SER A 214 -14.12 -5.41 14.73
C SER A 214 -15.44 -6.13 14.52
N ASN A 215 -16.01 -6.08 13.30
CA ASN A 215 -17.23 -6.76 12.93
C ASN A 215 -17.24 -7.11 11.44
N ILE A 216 -16.70 -8.28 11.09
CA ILE A 216 -16.50 -8.72 9.70
C ILE A 216 -17.84 -8.87 8.93
N GLN A 217 -18.96 -9.02 9.63
CA GLN A 217 -20.29 -9.08 9.00
C GLN A 217 -20.76 -7.72 8.48
N GLN A 218 -20.14 -6.63 8.95
CA GLN A 218 -20.46 -5.28 8.53
C GLN A 218 -19.59 -4.85 7.35
N SER A 219 -20.16 -4.91 6.15
CA SER A 219 -19.54 -4.39 4.93
C SER A 219 -19.84 -2.90 4.72
N PRO A 220 -19.13 -2.23 3.80
CA PRO A 220 -19.61 -0.99 3.19
C PRO A 220 -20.98 -1.20 2.53
N TYR A 221 -21.72 -0.10 2.37
CA TYR A 221 -23.04 -0.10 1.74
C TYR A 221 -22.93 -0.25 0.20
N LEU A 222 -22.52 -1.43 -0.27
CA LEU A 222 -22.28 -1.71 -1.70
C LEU A 222 -23.57 -1.89 -2.53
N TYR A 223 -24.71 -2.01 -1.87
CA TYR A 223 -26.01 -2.29 -2.50
C TYR A 223 -26.84 -1.01 -2.78
N VAL A 224 -26.25 0.17 -2.60
CA VAL A 224 -26.93 1.44 -2.86
C VAL A 224 -27.11 1.71 -4.36
N PRO A 225 -28.20 2.37 -4.78
CA PRO A 225 -28.46 2.68 -6.19
C PRO A 225 -27.33 3.43 -6.89
N GLU A 226 -26.61 4.30 -6.17
CA GLU A 226 -25.52 5.11 -6.71
C GLU A 226 -24.34 4.27 -7.22
N LEU A 227 -24.10 3.12 -6.57
CA LEU A 227 -23.01 2.20 -6.89
C LEU A 227 -23.43 1.11 -7.90
N GLN A 228 -24.73 0.83 -8.02
CA GLN A 228 -25.25 -0.23 -8.88
C GLN A 228 -25.58 0.26 -10.30
N PRO A 229 -25.42 -0.60 -11.32
CA PRO A 229 -24.69 -1.87 -11.31
C PRO A 229 -23.16 -1.65 -11.14
N LEU A 230 -22.44 -2.63 -10.58
CA LEU A 230 -21.00 -2.48 -10.27
C LEU A 230 -20.11 -2.30 -11.52
N ASP A 231 -20.54 -2.75 -12.69
CA ASP A 231 -19.83 -2.54 -13.96
C ASP A 231 -19.85 -1.06 -14.42
N SER A 232 -20.74 -0.24 -13.84
CA SER A 232 -20.73 1.22 -14.03
C SER A 232 -19.57 1.93 -13.34
N ILE A 233 -18.86 1.26 -12.43
CA ILE A 233 -17.67 1.83 -11.76
C ILE A 233 -16.50 1.85 -12.76
N ASP A 234 -15.86 3.00 -12.91
CA ASP A 234 -14.74 3.19 -13.83
C ASP A 234 -13.42 2.71 -13.24
N ALA A 235 -13.22 2.90 -11.93
CA ALA A 235 -12.02 2.48 -11.24
C ALA A 235 -12.25 2.29 -9.74
N VAL A 236 -11.45 1.40 -9.15
CA VAL A 236 -11.23 1.31 -7.70
C VAL A 236 -9.84 1.87 -7.40
N VAL A 237 -9.71 2.71 -6.39
CA VAL A 237 -8.45 3.33 -5.97
C VAL A 237 -8.19 2.94 -4.52
N ILE A 238 -7.04 2.33 -4.25
CA ILE A 238 -6.69 1.85 -2.91
C ILE A 238 -5.55 2.70 -2.35
N THR A 239 -5.81 3.34 -1.21
CA THR A 239 -4.85 4.25 -0.57
C THR A 239 -3.67 3.48 0.01
N HIS A 240 -3.93 2.37 0.69
CA HIS A 240 -2.93 1.52 1.31
C HIS A 240 -3.47 0.11 1.61
N ALA A 241 -2.59 -0.78 2.10
CA ALA A 241 -2.86 -2.21 2.16
C ALA A 241 -3.59 -2.72 3.41
N HIS A 242 -3.94 -1.89 4.39
CA HIS A 242 -4.67 -2.39 5.55
C HIS A 242 -6.07 -2.88 5.15
N LEU A 243 -6.53 -3.93 5.85
CA LEU A 243 -7.76 -4.65 5.49
C LEU A 243 -9.01 -3.77 5.59
N ASP A 244 -9.02 -2.78 6.46
CA ASP A 244 -10.07 -1.76 6.56
C ASP A 244 -10.08 -0.73 5.44
N HIS A 245 -9.16 -0.83 4.48
CA HIS A 245 -9.14 -0.06 3.24
C HIS A 245 -9.19 -0.91 1.98
N CYS A 246 -8.69 -2.15 2.00
CA CYS A 246 -8.64 -3.00 0.79
C CYS A 246 -9.26 -4.40 0.97
N GLY A 247 -9.69 -4.76 2.17
CA GLY A 247 -10.04 -6.12 2.54
C GLY A 247 -11.24 -6.70 1.80
N LEU A 248 -12.14 -5.88 1.24
CA LEU A 248 -13.33 -6.34 0.50
C LEU A 248 -13.26 -6.09 -1.01
N VAL A 249 -12.13 -5.62 -1.53
CA VAL A 249 -11.93 -5.46 -2.99
C VAL A 249 -12.26 -6.75 -3.79
N PRO A 250 -11.87 -7.96 -3.34
CA PRO A 250 -12.20 -9.19 -4.07
C PRO A 250 -13.71 -9.45 -4.21
N ILE A 251 -14.53 -8.94 -3.27
CA ILE A 251 -16.00 -9.07 -3.33
C ILE A 251 -16.58 -8.32 -4.53
N LEU A 252 -15.98 -7.21 -4.96
CA LEU A 252 -16.47 -6.45 -6.11
C LEU A 252 -16.48 -7.33 -7.37
N TYR A 253 -15.44 -8.15 -7.57
CA TYR A 253 -15.33 -9.07 -8.70
C TYR A 253 -16.34 -10.22 -8.62
N LYS A 254 -16.64 -10.70 -7.41
CA LYS A 254 -17.70 -11.68 -7.17
C LYS A 254 -19.07 -11.18 -7.62
N TYR A 255 -19.34 -9.89 -7.42
CA TYR A 255 -20.62 -9.24 -7.76
C TYR A 255 -20.62 -8.50 -9.11
N GLY A 256 -19.63 -8.76 -9.98
CA GLY A 256 -19.68 -8.34 -11.38
C GLY A 256 -18.80 -7.15 -11.77
N TYR A 257 -18.02 -6.58 -10.86
CA TYR A 257 -17.00 -5.59 -11.23
C TYR A 257 -15.93 -6.20 -12.14
N ARG A 258 -15.53 -5.48 -13.19
CA ARG A 258 -14.50 -5.90 -14.18
C ARG A 258 -13.54 -4.77 -14.54
N GLY A 259 -13.52 -3.70 -13.75
CA GLY A 259 -12.66 -2.54 -13.97
C GLY A 259 -11.30 -2.65 -13.29
N PRO A 260 -10.45 -1.61 -13.44
CA PRO A 260 -9.11 -1.54 -12.88
C PRO A 260 -9.10 -1.22 -11.37
N ILE A 261 -8.07 -1.72 -10.70
CA ILE A 261 -7.69 -1.25 -9.35
C ILE A 261 -6.38 -0.46 -9.47
N TYR A 262 -6.35 0.77 -8.98
CA TYR A 262 -5.17 1.62 -8.93
C TYR A 262 -4.62 1.73 -7.51
N LEU A 263 -3.31 1.49 -7.37
CA LEU A 263 -2.58 1.54 -6.11
C LEU A 263 -1.07 1.59 -6.35
N THR A 264 -0.28 1.76 -5.31
CA THR A 264 1.19 1.71 -5.42
C THR A 264 1.71 0.26 -5.50
N PRO A 265 2.88 0.01 -6.12
CA PRO A 265 3.47 -1.33 -6.17
C PRO A 265 3.58 -2.05 -4.82
N PRO A 266 4.04 -1.41 -3.71
CA PRO A 266 4.11 -2.11 -2.43
C PRO A 266 2.73 -2.43 -1.86
N THR A 267 1.76 -1.52 -2.05
CA THR A 267 0.37 -1.74 -1.62
C THR A 267 -0.23 -2.98 -2.30
N ARG A 268 0.16 -3.29 -3.55
CA ARG A 268 -0.33 -4.48 -4.27
C ARG A 268 0.10 -5.75 -3.55
N ASP A 269 1.38 -5.85 -3.26
CA ASP A 269 1.94 -7.08 -2.72
C ASP A 269 1.49 -7.28 -1.27
N LEU A 270 1.44 -6.19 -0.49
CA LEU A 270 0.88 -6.23 0.87
C LEU A 270 -0.62 -6.54 0.87
N MET A 271 -1.41 -5.98 -0.06
CA MET A 271 -2.83 -6.28 -0.21
C MET A 271 -3.04 -7.77 -0.48
N VAL A 272 -2.27 -8.37 -1.39
CA VAL A 272 -2.36 -9.81 -1.69
C VAL A 272 -1.97 -10.64 -0.47
N LEU A 273 -0.87 -10.31 0.21
CA LEU A 273 -0.46 -11.00 1.45
C LEU A 273 -1.59 -10.99 2.49
N LEU A 274 -2.13 -9.81 2.80
CA LEU A 274 -3.10 -9.62 3.86
C LEU A 274 -4.46 -10.21 3.52
N GLN A 275 -4.91 -10.13 2.27
CA GLN A 275 -6.18 -10.74 1.84
C GLN A 275 -6.12 -12.27 1.88
N LEU A 276 -4.98 -12.87 1.50
CA LEU A 276 -4.77 -14.32 1.60
C LEU A 276 -4.66 -14.78 3.06
N ASP A 277 -3.94 -14.05 3.90
CA ASP A 277 -3.87 -14.32 5.35
C ASP A 277 -5.26 -14.20 6.01
N PHE A 278 -6.04 -13.18 5.63
CA PHE A 278 -7.39 -12.97 6.16
C PHE A 278 -8.33 -14.15 5.88
N ILE A 279 -8.32 -14.71 4.67
CA ILE A 279 -9.16 -15.88 4.34
C ILE A 279 -8.67 -17.14 5.06
N GLU A 280 -7.35 -17.32 5.23
CA GLU A 280 -6.75 -18.47 5.89
C GLU A 280 -7.06 -18.48 7.39
N VAL A 281 -6.83 -17.34 8.06
CA VAL A 281 -7.15 -17.16 9.49
C VAL A 281 -8.66 -17.31 9.71
N GLY A 282 -9.48 -16.69 8.87
CA GLY A 282 -10.94 -16.82 8.95
C GLY A 282 -11.41 -18.27 8.87
N ALA A 283 -10.89 -19.04 7.91
CA ALA A 283 -11.22 -20.46 7.77
C ALA A 283 -10.75 -21.30 8.97
N ARG A 284 -9.54 -21.05 9.48
CA ARG A 284 -8.98 -21.77 10.63
C ARG A 284 -9.74 -21.52 11.93
N GLU A 285 -10.24 -20.30 12.12
CA GLU A 285 -11.01 -19.90 13.30
C GLU A 285 -12.52 -20.22 13.18
N GLY A 286 -12.96 -20.78 12.04
CA GLY A 286 -14.37 -21.11 11.80
C GLY A 286 -15.26 -19.89 11.54
N ASN A 287 -14.66 -18.74 11.19
CA ASN A 287 -15.37 -17.53 10.81
C ASN A 287 -15.89 -17.64 9.36
N PRO A 288 -16.99 -16.96 8.99
CA PRO A 288 -17.47 -16.94 7.61
C PRO A 288 -16.42 -16.35 6.66
N VAL A 289 -15.98 -17.16 5.70
CA VAL A 289 -15.06 -16.72 4.64
C VAL A 289 -15.86 -15.93 3.61
N VAL A 290 -15.56 -14.63 3.50
CA VAL A 290 -16.34 -13.70 2.66
C VAL A 290 -16.05 -13.82 1.16
N TYR A 291 -14.87 -14.32 0.78
CA TYR A 291 -14.46 -14.61 -0.60
C TYR A 291 -13.34 -15.66 -0.64
N GLU A 292 -13.16 -16.30 -1.79
CA GLU A 292 -12.14 -17.31 -2.04
C GLU A 292 -10.86 -16.71 -2.66
N SER A 293 -9.75 -17.47 -2.61
CA SER A 293 -8.44 -17.03 -3.14
C SER A 293 -8.43 -16.77 -4.66
N ASN A 294 -9.34 -17.38 -5.41
CA ASN A 294 -9.55 -17.11 -6.84
C ASN A 294 -9.98 -15.65 -7.10
N LEU A 295 -10.74 -15.02 -6.21
CA LEU A 295 -11.18 -13.64 -6.34
C LEU A 295 -10.04 -12.65 -6.05
N VAL A 296 -9.10 -13.02 -5.17
CA VAL A 296 -7.85 -12.26 -4.98
C VAL A 296 -7.01 -12.29 -6.26
N ARG A 297 -6.90 -13.46 -6.90
CA ARG A 297 -6.24 -13.59 -8.21
C ARG A 297 -6.93 -12.79 -9.30
N GLU A 298 -8.27 -12.78 -9.31
CA GLU A 298 -9.06 -11.98 -10.25
C GLU A 298 -8.81 -10.48 -10.09
N ALA A 299 -8.83 -9.99 -8.85
CA ALA A 299 -8.48 -8.61 -8.52
C ALA A 299 -7.05 -8.27 -8.95
N LEU A 300 -6.10 -9.18 -8.73
CA LEU A 300 -4.70 -8.99 -9.10
C LEU A 300 -4.51 -8.83 -10.63
N LYS A 301 -5.25 -9.56 -11.46
CA LYS A 301 -5.23 -9.38 -12.93
C LYS A 301 -5.64 -7.97 -13.36
N HIS A 302 -6.58 -7.37 -12.63
CA HIS A 302 -7.10 -6.03 -12.88
C HIS A 302 -6.30 -4.91 -12.19
N THR A 303 -5.26 -5.26 -11.42
CA THR A 303 -4.46 -4.27 -10.70
C THR A 303 -3.46 -3.58 -11.63
N ILE A 304 -3.47 -2.24 -11.59
CA ILE A 304 -2.54 -1.35 -12.30
C ILE A 304 -1.81 -0.51 -11.25
N THR A 305 -0.49 -0.69 -11.17
CA THR A 305 0.32 0.00 -10.16
C THR A 305 0.81 1.35 -10.66
N ILE A 306 0.78 2.37 -9.79
CA ILE A 306 1.21 3.75 -10.08
C ILE A 306 2.21 4.20 -9.01
N ASP A 307 3.35 4.73 -9.44
CA ASP A 307 4.36 5.29 -8.53
C ASP A 307 3.95 6.68 -8.02
N TYR A 308 4.57 7.14 -6.93
CA TYR A 308 4.28 8.49 -6.41
C TYR A 308 4.61 9.59 -7.44
N GLY A 309 3.78 10.62 -7.49
CA GLY A 309 3.92 11.77 -8.39
C GLY A 309 3.59 11.51 -9.86
N VAL A 310 3.19 10.29 -10.21
CA VAL A 310 2.85 9.93 -11.59
C VAL A 310 1.38 10.25 -11.88
N VAL A 311 1.15 11.29 -12.69
CA VAL A 311 -0.17 11.66 -13.18
C VAL A 311 -0.69 10.62 -14.16
N THR A 312 -1.89 10.09 -13.89
CA THR A 312 -2.48 8.96 -14.62
C THR A 312 -3.94 9.25 -14.97
N ASP A 313 -4.30 9.19 -16.25
CA ASP A 313 -5.70 9.29 -16.69
C ASP A 313 -6.45 8.00 -16.27
N ILE A 314 -7.48 8.09 -15.44
CA ILE A 314 -8.23 6.92 -14.92
C ILE A 314 -9.67 6.86 -15.43
N SER A 315 -10.16 7.95 -16.01
CA SER A 315 -11.42 8.09 -16.73
C SER A 315 -11.31 9.27 -17.72
N PRO A 316 -12.33 9.55 -18.54
CA PRO A 316 -12.29 10.66 -19.50
C PRO A 316 -12.07 12.04 -18.88
N ASP A 317 -12.48 12.22 -17.63
CA ASP A 317 -12.51 13.50 -16.93
C ASP A 317 -11.76 13.48 -15.60
N ILE A 318 -11.08 12.38 -15.23
CA ILE A 318 -10.37 12.28 -13.94
C ILE A 318 -8.94 11.79 -14.15
N ARG A 319 -7.99 12.57 -13.62
CA ARG A 319 -6.58 12.19 -13.47
C ARG A 319 -6.26 11.90 -12.00
N LEU A 320 -5.61 10.79 -11.73
CA LEU A 320 -5.15 10.37 -10.42
C LEU A 320 -3.64 10.61 -10.28
N THR A 321 -3.23 11.11 -9.12
CA THR A 321 -1.83 11.12 -8.68
C THR A 321 -1.75 10.64 -7.24
N PHE A 322 -0.86 9.68 -6.98
CA PHE A 322 -0.56 9.27 -5.61
C PHE A 322 0.60 10.09 -5.03
N TYR A 323 0.48 10.49 -3.78
CA TYR A 323 1.55 11.11 -3.01
C TYR A 323 1.81 10.32 -1.73
N ASN A 324 3.01 10.41 -1.15
CA ASN A 324 3.33 9.70 0.08
C ASN A 324 2.43 10.14 1.25
N ALA A 325 1.81 9.17 1.94
CA ALA A 325 1.05 9.41 3.16
C ALA A 325 1.86 9.18 4.45
N GLY A 326 3.03 8.51 4.37
CA GLY A 326 3.89 8.26 5.53
C GLY A 326 3.33 7.28 6.58
N HIS A 327 2.24 6.56 6.26
CA HIS A 327 1.54 5.68 7.20
C HIS A 327 2.13 4.26 7.25
N ILE A 328 2.17 3.59 6.10
CA ILE A 328 2.80 2.28 5.89
C ILE A 328 3.52 2.24 4.54
N LEU A 329 4.24 1.15 4.25
CA LEU A 329 4.94 0.99 2.99
C LEU A 329 3.96 1.08 1.81
N GLY A 330 4.17 2.06 0.93
CA GLY A 330 3.31 2.31 -0.22
C GLY A 330 2.02 3.09 0.08
N SER A 331 1.77 3.51 1.32
CA SER A 331 0.57 4.28 1.68
C SER A 331 0.51 5.62 0.95
N SER A 332 -0.65 5.92 0.38
CA SER A 332 -0.80 7.03 -0.54
C SER A 332 -1.97 7.95 -0.24
N ILE A 333 -1.73 9.25 -0.41
CA ILE A 333 -2.76 10.27 -0.57
C ILE A 333 -3.17 10.27 -2.04
N ALA A 334 -4.44 9.99 -2.31
CA ALA A 334 -5.00 9.96 -3.65
C ALA A 334 -5.51 11.36 -4.04
N HIS A 335 -4.82 12.03 -4.95
CA HIS A 335 -5.22 13.32 -5.49
C HIS A 335 -5.91 13.13 -6.85
N PHE A 336 -7.12 13.70 -6.96
CA PHE A 336 -7.95 13.63 -8.15
C PHE A 336 -8.08 15.01 -8.77
N HIS A 337 -7.60 15.15 -10.00
CA HIS A 337 -7.82 16.31 -10.84
C HIS A 337 -9.00 16.05 -11.76
N ILE A 338 -10.10 16.80 -11.57
CA ILE A 338 -11.39 16.55 -12.23
C ILE A 338 -11.65 17.63 -13.29
N GLY A 339 -12.02 17.19 -14.50
CA GLY A 339 -12.19 18.01 -15.69
C GLY A 339 -10.88 18.70 -16.10
N GLU A 340 -10.98 19.85 -16.76
CA GLU A 340 -9.85 20.74 -17.04
C GLU A 340 -9.56 21.64 -15.82
N GLY A 341 -9.40 21.02 -14.64
CA GLY A 341 -9.29 21.73 -13.36
C GLY A 341 -10.62 22.33 -12.88
N LEU A 342 -11.74 21.65 -13.13
CA LEU A 342 -13.04 22.03 -12.57
C LEU A 342 -13.01 21.99 -11.04
N TYR A 343 -12.47 20.91 -10.48
CA TYR A 343 -12.32 20.70 -9.04
C TYR A 343 -11.19 19.70 -8.77
N ASN A 344 -10.46 19.87 -7.67
CA ASN A 344 -9.41 18.97 -7.24
C ASN A 344 -9.67 18.53 -5.81
N ILE A 345 -9.68 17.22 -5.60
CA ILE A 345 -10.02 16.61 -4.33
C ILE A 345 -8.95 15.59 -3.94
N ALA A 346 -8.50 15.64 -2.69
CA ALA A 346 -7.56 14.65 -2.17
C ALA A 346 -8.22 13.81 -1.08
N PHE A 347 -7.99 12.50 -1.11
CA PHE A 347 -8.31 11.57 -0.04
C PHE A 347 -7.01 11.18 0.64
N SER A 348 -6.86 11.46 1.93
CA SER A 348 -5.60 11.17 2.64
C SER A 348 -5.35 9.67 2.81
N GLY A 349 -6.41 8.85 2.85
CA GLY A 349 -6.34 7.55 3.52
C GLY A 349 -5.89 7.75 4.97
N ASP A 350 -5.17 6.78 5.50
CA ASP A 350 -4.43 6.97 6.75
C ASP A 350 -3.07 7.61 6.48
N PHE A 351 -2.66 8.55 7.33
CA PHE A 351 -1.42 9.30 7.10
C PHE A 351 -0.70 9.72 8.39
N LYS A 352 0.63 9.85 8.28
CA LYS A 352 1.50 10.37 9.35
C LYS A 352 2.18 11.65 8.90
N PHE A 353 1.83 12.78 9.51
CA PHE A 353 2.49 14.06 9.27
C PHE A 353 3.70 14.28 10.20
N GLU A 354 4.56 13.26 10.26
CA GLU A 354 5.82 13.25 10.98
C GLU A 354 6.75 12.25 10.27
N ARG A 355 8.05 12.54 10.26
CA ARG A 355 9.04 11.58 9.77
C ARG A 355 9.17 10.45 10.80
N THR A 356 9.01 9.21 10.37
CA THR A 356 9.19 8.03 11.22
C THR A 356 10.53 7.34 10.95
N ARG A 357 10.79 6.21 11.61
CA ARG A 357 11.98 5.39 11.33
C ARG A 357 11.97 4.87 9.88
N LEU A 358 10.79 4.52 9.37
CA LEU A 358 10.58 3.97 8.03
C LEU A 358 10.29 5.01 6.95
N PHE A 359 9.47 6.02 7.23
CA PHE A 359 8.85 6.85 6.19
C PHE A 359 9.10 8.34 6.37
N ASP A 360 9.11 9.06 5.25
CA ASP A 360 9.02 10.52 5.25
C ASP A 360 7.59 10.93 5.60
N LYS A 361 7.42 12.14 6.14
CA LYS A 361 6.10 12.68 6.48
C LYS A 361 5.18 12.77 5.25
N ALA A 362 3.87 12.78 5.48
CA ALA A 362 2.85 12.98 4.46
C ALA A 362 3.10 14.24 3.61
N GLU A 363 2.82 14.13 2.31
CA GLU A 363 2.96 15.22 1.33
C GLU A 363 1.97 16.36 1.61
N THR A 364 2.42 17.60 1.47
CA THR A 364 1.58 18.80 1.63
C THR A 364 1.58 19.70 0.40
N ASN A 365 2.37 19.34 -0.61
CA ASN A 365 2.50 20.08 -1.85
C ASN A 365 1.66 19.46 -2.98
N PHE A 366 0.51 20.08 -3.26
CA PHE A 366 -0.38 19.69 -4.34
C PHE A 366 -0.49 20.86 -5.33
N PRO A 367 -0.52 20.61 -6.66
CA PRO A 367 -0.62 21.70 -7.64
C PRO A 367 -1.85 22.59 -7.45
N ARG A 368 -3.00 21.98 -7.13
CA ARG A 368 -4.27 22.65 -6.81
C ARG A 368 -5.12 21.70 -5.95
N LEU A 369 -5.79 22.25 -4.94
CA LEU A 369 -6.60 21.48 -3.99
C LEU A 369 -7.75 22.32 -3.44
N GLU A 370 -8.99 21.98 -3.80
CA GLU A 370 -10.20 22.62 -3.30
C GLU A 370 -10.82 21.87 -2.11
N ALA A 371 -10.76 20.53 -2.12
CA ALA A 371 -11.29 19.72 -1.04
C ALA A 371 -10.29 18.67 -0.55
N LEU A 372 -10.25 18.48 0.77
CA LEU A 372 -9.50 17.42 1.43
C LEU A 372 -10.47 16.55 2.23
N ILE A 373 -10.53 15.24 1.92
CA ILE A 373 -11.09 14.24 2.82
C ILE A 373 -9.93 13.66 3.61
N MET A 374 -9.96 13.79 4.94
CA MET A 374 -8.89 13.33 5.82
C MET A 374 -9.36 12.45 6.97
N GLU A 375 -8.50 11.53 7.41
CA GLU A 375 -8.73 10.72 8.61
C GLU A 375 -8.84 11.56 9.89
N ALA A 376 -9.44 10.96 10.92
CA ALA A 376 -9.67 11.55 12.23
C ALA A 376 -9.49 10.54 13.38
N THR A 377 -8.62 9.53 13.19
CA THR A 377 -8.38 8.45 14.17
C THR A 377 -8.00 9.01 15.55
N TYR A 378 -7.19 10.07 15.55
CA TYR A 378 -6.77 10.85 16.72
C TYR A 378 -7.37 12.27 16.69
N GLY A 379 -8.63 12.38 16.28
CA GLY A 379 -9.31 13.67 16.07
C GLY A 379 -9.77 14.38 17.34
N SER A 380 -9.77 13.75 18.52
CA SER A 380 -10.21 14.41 19.77
C SER A 380 -9.21 15.46 20.26
N GLY A 381 -9.70 16.49 20.96
CA GLY A 381 -8.86 17.53 21.57
C GLY A 381 -7.79 17.03 22.55
N ASN A 382 -7.88 15.79 23.04
CA ASN A 382 -6.90 15.17 23.96
C ASN A 382 -6.07 14.04 23.32
N ASP A 383 -6.28 13.74 22.04
CA ASP A 383 -5.62 12.63 21.34
C ASP A 383 -4.20 13.00 20.90
N PHE A 384 -3.35 13.42 21.85
CA PHE A 384 -1.93 13.69 21.63
C PHE A 384 -1.11 12.43 21.89
N GLN A 385 -0.08 12.23 21.08
CA GLN A 385 0.91 11.18 21.31
C GLN A 385 2.19 11.81 21.87
N PRO A 386 2.93 11.10 22.74
CA PRO A 386 4.24 11.56 23.20
C PRO A 386 5.22 11.61 22.01
N ALA A 387 6.34 12.29 22.21
CA ALA A 387 7.37 12.32 21.19
C ALA A 387 7.89 10.90 20.91
N ARG A 388 8.20 10.60 19.65
CA ARG A 388 8.68 9.26 19.24
C ARG A 388 9.82 8.74 20.12
N ARG A 389 10.78 9.62 20.43
CA ARG A 389 11.92 9.28 21.29
C ARG A 389 11.50 8.87 22.70
N GLU A 390 10.54 9.57 23.30
CA GLU A 390 10.04 9.24 24.64
C GLU A 390 9.32 7.89 24.64
N ALA A 391 8.54 7.62 23.58
CA ALA A 391 7.88 6.32 23.40
C ALA A 391 8.88 5.17 23.22
N GLU A 392 9.95 5.37 22.45
CA GLU A 392 11.04 4.40 22.30
C GLU A 392 11.77 4.15 23.62
N GLU A 393 12.12 5.21 24.35
CA GLU A 393 12.76 5.10 25.67
C GLU A 393 11.86 4.37 26.68
N ARG A 394 10.55 4.65 26.68
CA ARG A 394 9.57 3.96 27.52
C ARG A 394 9.44 2.47 27.15
N LEU A 395 9.37 2.15 25.86
CA LEU A 395 9.30 0.75 25.40
C LEU A 395 10.54 -0.03 25.84
N ILE A 396 11.73 0.54 25.66
CA ILE A 396 13.00 -0.09 26.08
C ILE A 396 13.04 -0.29 27.60
N SER A 397 12.56 0.69 28.39
CA SER A 397 12.47 0.56 29.85
C SER A 397 11.57 -0.61 30.26
N ILE A 398 10.36 -0.68 29.68
CA ILE A 398 9.42 -1.77 29.98
C ILE A 398 10.04 -3.12 29.64
N ILE A 399 10.65 -3.25 28.45
CA ILE A 399 11.27 -4.51 28.03
C ILE A 399 12.38 -4.91 29.01
N LYS A 400 13.24 -3.96 29.39
CA LYS A 400 14.31 -4.22 30.35
C LYS A 400 13.77 -4.68 31.70
N GLU A 401 12.76 -4.00 32.23
CA GLU A 401 12.12 -4.36 33.51
C GLU A 401 11.48 -5.76 33.47
N THR A 402 10.88 -6.16 32.36
CA THR A 402 10.30 -7.49 32.17
C THR A 402 11.38 -8.56 32.04
N VAL A 403 12.44 -8.29 31.27
CA VAL A 403 13.57 -9.21 31.06
C VAL A 403 14.35 -9.44 32.36
N ASP A 404 14.56 -8.39 33.17
CA ASP A 404 15.22 -8.48 34.48
C ASP A 404 14.45 -9.39 35.46
N LYS A 405 13.12 -9.49 35.30
CA LYS A 405 12.24 -10.42 36.04
C LYS A 405 12.18 -11.82 35.43
N LYS A 406 12.96 -12.09 34.38
CA LYS A 406 12.93 -13.33 33.58
C LYS A 406 11.55 -13.62 32.97
N GLY A 407 10.83 -12.56 32.58
CA GLY A 407 9.57 -12.64 31.87
C GLY A 407 9.71 -12.41 30.36
N LYS A 408 8.62 -12.68 29.64
CA LYS A 408 8.50 -12.41 28.20
C LYS A 408 7.65 -11.17 27.95
N VAL A 409 8.00 -10.42 26.90
CA VAL A 409 7.24 -9.25 26.45
C VAL A 409 6.45 -9.61 25.21
N LEU A 410 5.12 -9.58 25.29
CA LEU A 410 4.23 -9.76 24.14
C LEU A 410 3.84 -8.39 23.57
N ILE A 411 4.11 -8.17 22.29
CA ILE A 411 3.76 -6.94 21.58
C ILE A 411 2.82 -7.30 20.41
N PRO A 412 1.49 -7.16 20.59
CA PRO A 412 0.53 -7.31 19.51
C PRO A 412 0.77 -6.25 18.42
N THR A 413 1.01 -6.68 17.19
CA THR A 413 1.20 -5.78 16.04
C THR A 413 0.45 -6.28 14.81
N PHE A 414 0.21 -5.39 13.84
CA PHE A 414 -0.20 -5.83 12.50
C PHE A 414 1.01 -6.32 11.71
N ALA A 415 0.80 -7.18 10.71
CA ALA A 415 1.89 -7.71 9.90
C ALA A 415 2.73 -6.58 9.25
N VAL A 416 2.06 -5.49 8.84
CA VAL A 416 2.68 -4.30 8.24
C VAL A 416 2.34 -3.02 9.01
N GLY A 417 3.35 -2.17 9.18
CA GLY A 417 3.28 -0.84 9.79
C GLY A 417 4.02 -0.80 11.12
N ARG A 418 3.31 -1.06 12.22
CA ARG A 418 3.84 -0.93 13.58
C ARG A 418 4.95 -1.94 13.89
N SER A 419 4.84 -3.17 13.36
CA SER A 419 5.84 -4.22 13.56
C SER A 419 7.21 -3.78 13.06
N GLN A 420 7.32 -3.23 11.86
CA GLN A 420 8.59 -2.76 11.30
C GLN A 420 9.16 -1.54 12.05
N GLU A 421 8.32 -0.61 12.52
CA GLU A 421 8.78 0.53 13.34
C GLU A 421 9.36 0.05 14.68
N VAL A 422 8.69 -0.89 15.35
CA VAL A 422 9.19 -1.49 16.60
C VAL A 422 10.45 -2.31 16.34
N MET A 423 10.51 -3.09 15.25
CA MET A 423 11.71 -3.83 14.88
C MET A 423 12.93 -2.90 14.76
N ILE A 424 12.84 -1.77 14.05
CA ILE A 424 13.98 -0.85 13.93
C ILE A 424 14.39 -0.27 15.30
N ALA A 425 13.44 0.10 16.15
CA ALA A 425 13.74 0.60 17.49
C ALA A 425 14.44 -0.46 18.37
N LEU A 426 14.00 -1.72 18.28
CA LEU A 426 14.61 -2.83 19.02
C LEU A 426 15.98 -3.20 18.47
N GLU A 427 16.16 -3.26 17.14
CA GLU A 427 17.45 -3.49 16.51
C GLU A 427 18.48 -2.47 17.00
N GLU A 428 18.14 -1.18 16.97
CA GLU A 428 19.05 -0.14 17.42
C GLU A 428 19.36 -0.28 18.92
N ALA A 429 18.35 -0.59 19.74
CA ALA A 429 18.54 -0.80 21.18
C ALA A 429 19.46 -2.00 21.48
N ILE A 430 19.36 -3.09 20.71
CA ILE A 430 20.21 -4.28 20.87
C ILE A 430 21.62 -3.97 20.37
N ARG A 431 21.76 -3.39 19.18
CA ARG A 431 23.05 -3.00 18.59
C ARG A 431 23.80 -1.98 19.44
N THR A 432 23.09 -1.07 20.11
CA THR A 432 23.67 -0.10 21.06
C THR A 432 23.79 -0.63 22.50
N LYS A 433 23.59 -1.94 22.70
CA LYS A 433 23.73 -2.66 23.98
C LYS A 433 22.78 -2.21 25.10
N LYS A 434 21.69 -1.51 24.77
CA LYS A 434 20.62 -1.21 25.74
C LYS A 434 19.79 -2.45 26.08
N LEU A 435 19.68 -3.39 25.14
CA LEU A 435 19.00 -4.68 25.26
C LEU A 435 19.93 -5.83 24.80
N GLU A 436 21.17 -5.85 25.29
CA GLU A 436 22.20 -6.81 24.83
C GLU A 436 21.75 -8.28 24.99
N GLY A 437 21.92 -9.08 23.94
CA GLY A 437 21.63 -10.52 23.93
C GLY A 437 20.14 -10.90 23.84
N LEU A 438 19.23 -9.93 23.67
CA LEU A 438 17.79 -10.18 23.62
C LEU A 438 17.36 -10.74 22.25
N THR A 439 16.66 -11.87 22.26
CA THR A 439 16.00 -12.43 21.07
C THR A 439 14.62 -11.83 20.87
N VAL A 440 14.32 -11.45 19.62
CA VAL A 440 13.02 -10.94 19.19
C VAL A 440 12.36 -11.91 18.22
N TYR A 441 11.29 -12.55 18.63
CA TYR A 441 10.51 -13.49 17.82
C TYR A 441 9.47 -12.75 16.97
N LEU A 442 9.39 -13.10 15.68
CA LEU A 442 8.45 -12.53 14.71
C LEU A 442 7.46 -13.59 14.23
N ASP A 443 6.17 -13.45 14.54
CA ASP A 443 5.12 -14.40 14.19
C ASP A 443 3.98 -13.72 13.41
N GLY A 444 3.27 -14.49 12.58
CA GLY A 444 2.05 -14.04 11.91
C GLY A 444 2.29 -13.07 10.74
N MET A 445 3.06 -13.51 9.75
CA MET A 445 3.36 -12.78 8.50
C MET A 445 4.24 -11.53 8.62
N ILE A 446 4.67 -11.14 9.81
CA ILE A 446 5.58 -9.98 10.01
C ILE A 446 6.87 -10.13 9.19
N TYR A 447 7.48 -11.33 9.19
CA TYR A 447 8.70 -11.58 8.44
C TYR A 447 8.50 -11.45 6.92
N GLU A 448 7.42 -12.01 6.38
CA GLU A 448 7.07 -11.91 4.95
C GLU A 448 6.73 -10.46 4.56
N ALA A 449 5.99 -9.73 5.39
CA ALA A 449 5.73 -8.31 5.18
C ALA A 449 7.04 -7.49 5.19
N THR A 450 7.96 -7.80 6.10
CA THR A 450 9.29 -7.17 6.14
C THR A 450 10.12 -7.51 4.90
N ALA A 451 10.03 -8.74 4.37
CA ALA A 451 10.66 -9.10 3.11
C ALA A 451 10.19 -8.20 1.95
N ILE A 452 8.88 -7.89 1.89
CA ILE A 452 8.31 -6.94 0.94
C ILE A 452 8.91 -5.53 1.12
N HIS A 453 9.15 -5.05 2.35
CA HIS A 453 9.82 -3.76 2.58
C HIS A 453 11.21 -3.72 1.95
N THR A 454 11.95 -4.82 2.04
CA THR A 454 13.29 -4.89 1.45
C THR A 454 13.30 -4.94 -0.08
N ALA A 455 12.17 -5.31 -0.69
CA ALA A 455 11.98 -5.30 -2.15
C ALA A 455 11.58 -3.94 -2.71
N TYR A 456 11.09 -3.01 -1.87
CA TYR A 456 10.62 -1.68 -2.27
C TYR A 456 11.36 -0.55 -1.54
N PRO A 457 12.69 -0.49 -1.63
CA PRO A 457 13.45 0.49 -0.88
C PRO A 457 13.15 1.93 -1.26
N GLU A 458 12.76 2.22 -2.50
CA GLU A 458 12.41 3.57 -2.97
C GLU A 458 11.21 4.17 -2.22
N TYR A 459 10.38 3.34 -1.58
CA TYR A 459 9.26 3.75 -0.73
C TYR A 459 9.63 3.95 0.75
N LEU A 460 10.88 3.67 1.14
CA LEU A 460 11.43 3.98 2.46
C LEU A 460 12.07 5.38 2.46
N ASN A 461 12.16 5.97 3.66
CA ASN A 461 12.76 7.28 3.83
C ASN A 461 14.26 7.27 3.46
N THR A 462 14.76 8.45 3.15
CA THR A 462 16.15 8.66 2.74
C THR A 462 17.19 8.13 3.73
N HIS A 463 16.93 8.22 5.04
CA HIS A 463 17.89 7.82 6.07
C HIS A 463 18.01 6.30 6.18
N LEU A 464 16.89 5.58 6.17
CA LEU A 464 16.90 4.12 6.21
C LEU A 464 17.50 3.54 4.93
N ARG A 465 17.20 4.13 3.76
CA ARG A 465 17.87 3.76 2.50
C ARG A 465 19.38 3.97 2.58
N ASP A 466 19.83 5.10 3.14
CA ASP A 466 21.25 5.38 3.32
C ASP A 466 21.92 4.35 4.23
N MET A 467 21.29 4.04 5.35
CA MET A 467 21.72 2.99 6.29
C MET A 467 21.91 1.64 5.60
N ILE A 468 20.91 1.21 4.82
CA ILE A 468 20.92 -0.07 4.12
C ILE A 468 21.97 -0.09 3.00
N PHE A 469 22.03 0.94 2.15
CA PHE A 469 22.79 0.89 0.90
C PHE A 469 24.20 1.47 0.96
N HIS A 470 24.45 2.42 1.84
CA HIS A 470 25.72 3.11 1.93
C HIS A 470 26.55 2.66 3.14
N HIS A 471 25.89 2.27 4.24
CA HIS A 471 26.57 1.79 5.45
C HIS A 471 26.55 0.27 5.60
N GLY A 472 25.81 -0.45 4.73
CA GLY A 472 25.66 -1.91 4.81
C GLY A 472 24.92 -2.38 6.07
N LEU A 473 24.23 -1.48 6.76
CA LEU A 473 23.50 -1.74 7.99
C LEU A 473 22.03 -1.88 7.65
N ASN A 474 21.58 -3.11 7.39
CA ASN A 474 20.17 -3.37 7.17
C ASN A 474 19.52 -3.90 8.47
N PRO A 475 18.68 -3.09 9.15
CA PRO A 475 18.10 -3.50 10.43
C PRO A 475 17.18 -4.72 10.29
N PHE A 476 16.60 -4.97 9.12
CA PHE A 476 15.66 -6.06 8.91
C PHE A 476 16.31 -7.45 8.87
N ILE A 477 17.63 -7.53 8.69
CA ILE A 477 18.40 -8.79 8.65
C ILE A 477 19.25 -8.99 9.92
N SER A 478 18.99 -8.22 10.97
CA SER A 478 19.68 -8.41 12.25
C SER A 478 19.47 -9.83 12.78
N GLU A 479 20.54 -10.44 13.30
CA GLU A 479 20.52 -11.75 13.95
C GLU A 479 19.62 -11.78 15.20
N SER A 480 19.24 -10.62 15.72
CA SER A 480 18.29 -10.50 16.83
C SER A 480 16.86 -10.94 16.47
N PHE A 481 16.51 -10.99 15.18
CA PHE A 481 15.17 -11.36 14.74
C PHE A 481 15.07 -12.84 14.35
N THR A 482 14.20 -13.57 15.05
CA THR A 482 13.92 -14.98 14.75
C THR A 482 12.49 -15.15 14.22
N GLN A 483 12.37 -15.64 12.98
CA GLN A 483 11.06 -15.96 12.41
C GLN A 483 10.43 -17.17 13.10
N VAL A 484 9.16 -17.07 13.48
CA VAL A 484 8.31 -18.19 13.92
C VAL A 484 7.37 -18.56 12.78
N ASP A 485 7.59 -19.71 12.15
CA ASP A 485 6.92 -20.16 10.92
C ASP A 485 6.09 -21.43 11.09
N SER A 486 6.05 -22.00 12.30
CA SER A 486 5.33 -23.23 12.60
C SER A 486 4.75 -23.22 14.02
N SER A 487 3.69 -24.01 14.23
CA SER A 487 3.09 -24.17 15.57
C SER A 487 4.02 -24.84 16.56
N SER A 488 4.91 -25.74 16.11
CA SER A 488 5.92 -26.36 16.98
C SER A 488 6.89 -25.32 17.51
N LYS A 489 7.45 -24.48 16.63
CA LYS A 489 8.37 -23.42 17.03
C LYS A 489 7.69 -22.41 17.95
N ARG A 490 6.40 -22.12 17.74
CA ARG A 490 5.62 -21.29 18.65
C ARG A 490 5.49 -21.91 20.04
N ALA A 491 5.21 -23.20 20.13
CA ALA A 491 5.16 -23.90 21.41
C ALA A 491 6.51 -23.84 22.13
N ASP A 492 7.61 -24.05 21.40
CA ASP A 492 8.96 -23.92 21.94
C ASP A 492 9.21 -22.52 22.52
N VAL A 493 8.83 -21.45 21.80
CA VAL A 493 8.95 -20.05 22.27
C VAL A 493 8.12 -19.79 23.53
N ILE A 494 6.94 -20.41 23.64
CA ILE A 494 6.08 -20.28 24.83
C ILE A 494 6.73 -20.95 26.04
N ASP A 495 7.22 -22.18 25.85
CA ASP A 495 7.77 -23.02 26.91
C ASP A 495 9.20 -22.66 27.32
N GLU A 496 9.94 -21.96 26.46
CA GLU A 496 11.32 -21.54 26.71
C GLU A 496 11.43 -20.68 27.98
N ALA A 497 12.35 -21.01 28.90
CA ALA A 497 12.52 -20.24 30.14
C ALA A 497 13.23 -18.88 29.93
N GLU A 498 13.94 -18.72 28.82
CA GLU A 498 14.69 -17.50 28.53
C GLU A 498 13.75 -16.32 28.22
N PRO A 499 14.04 -15.12 28.77
CA PRO A 499 13.27 -13.93 28.49
C PRO A 499 13.45 -13.48 27.04
N SER A 500 12.36 -13.10 26.39
CA SER A 500 12.36 -12.70 24.98
C SER A 500 11.27 -11.66 24.71
N VAL A 501 11.35 -11.03 23.53
CA VAL A 501 10.29 -10.18 23.00
C VAL A 501 9.58 -10.92 21.87
N ILE A 502 8.26 -10.90 21.87
CA ILE A 502 7.42 -11.57 20.86
C ILE A 502 6.57 -10.51 20.17
N LEU A 503 6.85 -10.30 18.88
CA LEU A 503 6.00 -9.53 17.98
C LEU A 503 5.08 -10.51 17.24
N ALA A 504 3.78 -10.41 17.46
CA ALA A 504 2.81 -11.34 16.85
C ALA A 504 1.55 -10.63 16.38
N THR A 505 0.94 -11.16 15.32
CA THR A 505 -0.35 -10.70 14.80
C THR A 505 -1.54 -11.43 15.43
N SER A 506 -2.72 -10.82 15.53
CA SER A 506 -3.09 -9.48 15.07
C SER A 506 -2.94 -8.37 16.13
N GLY A 507 -2.73 -7.13 15.68
CA GLY A 507 -2.40 -6.00 16.55
C GLY A 507 -3.47 -5.53 17.55
N MET A 508 -4.67 -6.12 17.48
CA MET A 508 -5.80 -5.81 18.36
C MET A 508 -6.38 -7.03 19.08
N LEU A 509 -5.69 -8.19 19.03
CA LEU A 509 -6.13 -9.45 19.66
C LEU A 509 -7.50 -9.94 19.16
N ASN A 510 -7.81 -9.76 17.87
CA ASN A 510 -9.07 -10.26 17.29
C ASN A 510 -8.94 -11.69 16.72
N GLY A 511 -7.72 -12.22 16.67
CA GLY A 511 -7.38 -13.50 16.06
C GLY A 511 -5.88 -13.61 15.78
N GLY A 512 -5.47 -14.75 15.22
CA GLY A 512 -4.08 -15.04 14.84
C GLY A 512 -3.19 -15.53 15.99
N PRO A 513 -1.87 -15.69 15.74
CA PRO A 513 -0.93 -16.32 16.69
C PRO A 513 -0.80 -15.60 18.03
N VAL A 514 -1.02 -14.29 18.09
CA VAL A 514 -0.99 -13.50 19.33
C VAL A 514 -1.96 -14.04 20.38
N MET A 515 -3.08 -14.64 19.96
CA MET A 515 -4.08 -15.22 20.86
C MET A 515 -3.51 -16.44 21.59
N GLU A 516 -2.67 -17.23 20.90
CA GLU A 516 -2.02 -18.40 21.46
C GLU A 516 -0.93 -18.00 22.47
N TYR A 517 -0.13 -16.97 22.17
CA TYR A 517 0.82 -16.41 23.13
C TYR A 517 0.10 -15.82 24.35
N PHE A 518 -0.93 -14.99 24.13
CA PHE A 518 -1.68 -14.36 25.21
C PHE A 518 -2.29 -15.39 26.15
N ARG A 519 -2.92 -16.45 25.61
CA ARG A 519 -3.52 -17.53 26.40
C ARG A 519 -2.55 -18.20 27.37
N HIS A 520 -1.29 -18.41 26.98
CA HIS A 520 -0.31 -19.08 27.84
C HIS A 520 0.49 -18.12 28.71
N LEU A 521 0.72 -16.89 28.27
CA LEU A 521 1.58 -15.93 28.97
C LEU A 521 0.82 -15.03 29.95
N ALA A 522 -0.50 -14.84 29.77
CA ALA A 522 -1.28 -13.88 30.57
C ALA A 522 -1.38 -14.22 32.06
N GLY A 523 -1.27 -15.51 32.41
CA GLY A 523 -1.37 -15.97 33.80
C GLY A 523 -0.11 -15.76 34.65
N ASP A 524 1.02 -15.34 34.07
CA ASP A 524 2.27 -15.12 34.78
C ASP A 524 2.57 -13.62 34.94
N GLU A 525 2.72 -13.17 36.18
CA GLU A 525 2.98 -11.78 36.57
C GLU A 525 4.36 -11.26 36.13
N LYS A 526 5.29 -12.15 35.78
CA LYS A 526 6.60 -11.78 35.23
C LYS A 526 6.48 -11.23 33.81
N ASN A 527 5.46 -11.65 33.07
CA ASN A 527 5.29 -11.28 31.67
C ASN A 527 4.68 -9.88 31.54
N THR A 528 4.82 -9.29 30.37
CA THR A 528 4.22 -7.98 30.08
C THR A 528 3.65 -7.96 28.67
N ILE A 529 2.43 -7.45 28.51
CA ILE A 529 1.84 -7.15 27.20
C ILE A 529 1.92 -5.64 26.97
N VAL A 530 2.43 -5.25 25.81
CA VAL A 530 2.63 -3.84 25.45
C VAL A 530 1.82 -3.49 24.21
N PHE A 531 0.82 -2.62 24.39
CA PHE A 531 0.06 -2.06 23.26
C PHE A 531 0.80 -0.85 22.69
N VAL A 532 1.21 -0.94 21.42
CA VAL A 532 2.02 0.09 20.73
C VAL A 532 1.23 0.97 19.75
N GLY A 533 -0.10 0.93 19.82
CA GLY A 533 -0.93 1.90 19.10
C GLY A 533 -2.42 1.64 19.27
N TYR A 534 -3.23 2.40 18.52
CA TYR A 534 -4.69 2.41 18.63
C TYR A 534 -5.30 1.01 18.66
N GLN A 535 -6.24 0.83 19.59
CA GLN A 535 -7.07 -0.34 19.80
C GLN A 535 -8.52 0.09 19.57
N ALA A 536 -9.13 -0.42 18.49
CA ALA A 536 -10.49 -0.02 18.12
C ALA A 536 -11.51 -0.47 19.18
N GLU A 537 -12.59 0.29 19.34
CA GLU A 537 -13.70 -0.12 20.22
C GLU A 537 -14.29 -1.46 19.74
N GLY A 538 -14.70 -2.29 20.71
CA GLY A 538 -15.19 -3.65 20.46
C GLY A 538 -14.12 -4.75 20.45
N THR A 539 -12.85 -4.41 20.23
CA THR A 539 -11.73 -5.39 20.18
C THR A 539 -11.36 -5.93 21.57
N LEU A 540 -10.74 -7.11 21.59
CA LEU A 540 -10.25 -7.69 22.84
C LEU A 540 -9.08 -6.88 23.42
N GLY A 541 -8.17 -6.41 22.56
CA GLY A 541 -7.07 -5.54 22.96
C GLY A 541 -7.55 -4.29 23.69
N ARG A 542 -8.63 -3.66 23.22
CA ARG A 542 -9.24 -2.51 23.90
C ARG A 542 -9.80 -2.85 25.28
N ARG A 543 -10.39 -4.04 25.47
CA ARG A 543 -10.92 -4.48 26.78
C ARG A 543 -9.80 -4.70 27.79
N ILE A 544 -8.72 -5.38 27.38
CA ILE A 544 -7.55 -5.62 28.22
C ILE A 544 -6.87 -4.30 28.56
N GLN A 545 -6.71 -3.40 27.59
CA GLN A 545 -6.16 -2.05 27.80
C GLN A 545 -6.97 -1.24 28.82
N LYS A 546 -8.30 -1.42 28.88
CA LYS A 546 -9.18 -0.79 29.89
C LYS A 546 -9.12 -1.46 31.28
N GLY A 547 -8.27 -2.48 31.46
CA GLY A 547 -8.03 -3.13 32.75
C GLY A 547 -8.86 -4.38 33.01
N TRP A 548 -9.48 -4.99 31.99
CA TRP A 548 -10.14 -6.29 32.17
C TRP A 548 -9.14 -7.36 32.62
N LYS A 549 -9.47 -8.05 33.71
CA LYS A 549 -8.63 -9.09 34.32
C LYS A 549 -9.07 -10.52 34.01
N GLU A 550 -10.27 -10.69 33.47
CA GLU A 550 -10.78 -11.98 33.03
C GLU A 550 -11.23 -11.87 31.57
N VAL A 551 -10.63 -12.69 30.72
CA VAL A 551 -10.86 -12.65 29.28
C VAL A 551 -11.45 -13.99 28.82
N PRO A 552 -12.70 -14.01 28.33
CA PRO A 552 -13.25 -15.22 27.74
C PRO A 552 -12.63 -15.46 26.37
N LEU A 553 -11.93 -16.59 26.22
CA LEU A 553 -11.40 -17.07 24.95
C LEU A 553 -12.14 -18.33 24.51
N THR A 554 -12.21 -18.54 23.20
CA THR A 554 -12.69 -19.80 22.64
C THR A 554 -11.51 -20.48 21.96
N SER A 555 -11.14 -21.67 22.44
CA SER A 555 -10.05 -22.47 21.90
C SER A 555 -10.58 -23.87 21.61
N ASN A 556 -10.41 -24.35 20.37
CA ASN A 556 -10.91 -25.65 19.91
C ASN A 556 -12.40 -25.90 20.23
N GLY A 557 -13.24 -24.86 20.12
CA GLY A 557 -14.67 -24.91 20.42
C GLY A 557 -15.03 -24.94 21.92
N ARG A 558 -14.05 -24.91 22.82
CA ARG A 558 -14.26 -24.78 24.27
C ARG A 558 -14.07 -23.34 24.71
N ARG A 559 -14.99 -22.84 25.55
CA ARG A 559 -14.84 -21.54 26.19
C ARG A 559 -13.99 -21.70 27.44
N GLU A 560 -12.94 -20.92 27.56
CA GLU A 560 -12.10 -20.81 28.74
C GLU A 560 -12.01 -19.34 29.16
N VAL A 561 -11.79 -19.10 30.45
CA VAL A 561 -11.54 -17.75 30.97
C VAL A 561 -10.08 -17.67 31.32
N VAL A 562 -9.36 -16.76 30.66
CA VAL A 562 -7.95 -16.48 30.92
C VAL A 562 -7.87 -15.34 31.93
N GLU A 563 -7.20 -15.60 33.05
CA GLU A 563 -6.89 -14.61 34.07
C GLU A 563 -5.65 -13.79 33.66
N VAL A 564 -5.75 -12.46 33.67
CA VAL A 564 -4.69 -11.54 33.23
C VAL A 564 -3.90 -11.05 34.44
N LYS A 565 -2.85 -11.80 34.81
CA LYS A 565 -1.89 -11.44 35.87
C LYS A 565 -0.67 -10.70 35.33
N MET A 566 -0.33 -10.90 34.07
CA MET A 566 0.77 -10.20 33.41
C MET A 566 0.59 -8.66 33.48
N ASN A 567 1.70 -7.93 33.45
CA ASN A 567 1.63 -6.47 33.39
C ASN A 567 1.04 -6.01 32.05
N VAL A 568 0.22 -4.96 32.07
CA VAL A 568 -0.43 -4.41 30.87
C VAL A 568 0.03 -2.96 30.71
N GLU A 569 0.84 -2.71 29.69
CA GLU A 569 1.38 -1.38 29.40
C GLU A 569 0.85 -0.87 28.06
N THR A 570 0.75 0.46 27.95
CA THR A 570 0.50 1.13 26.67
C THR A 570 1.64 2.09 26.39
N VAL A 571 2.23 1.95 25.21
CA VAL A 571 3.24 2.86 24.69
C VAL A 571 2.66 3.52 23.44
N ASP A 572 1.89 4.57 23.67
CA ASP A 572 1.41 5.42 22.59
C ASP A 572 2.60 6.18 22.01
N GLY A 573 2.74 6.19 20.69
CA GLY A 573 3.85 6.84 20.00
C GLY A 573 4.35 6.10 18.78
N PHE A 574 4.07 4.79 18.68
CA PHE A 574 4.37 3.98 17.48
C PHE A 574 3.23 3.92 16.46
N SER A 575 2.14 4.66 16.70
CA SER A 575 1.02 4.71 15.76
C SER A 575 1.46 5.28 14.42
N GLY A 576 1.01 4.63 13.33
CA GLY A 576 1.15 5.14 11.97
C GLY A 576 0.20 6.30 11.66
N HIS A 577 -0.71 6.66 12.56
CA HIS A 577 -1.64 7.77 12.36
C HIS A 577 -1.11 9.07 12.96
N SER A 578 -1.44 10.18 12.33
CA SER A 578 -1.20 11.52 12.83
C SER A 578 -1.97 11.76 14.14
N ASP A 579 -1.29 12.25 15.18
CA ASP A 579 -1.96 12.68 16.41
C ASP A 579 -2.76 13.99 16.19
N ARG A 580 -3.52 14.42 17.20
CA ARG A 580 -4.32 15.65 17.12
C ARG A 580 -3.53 16.87 16.65
N ARG A 581 -2.30 17.03 17.13
CA ARG A 581 -1.40 18.15 16.76
C ARG A 581 -0.96 18.03 15.31
N GLN A 582 -0.60 16.84 14.86
CA GLN A 582 -0.17 16.55 13.49
C GLN A 582 -1.33 16.73 12.50
N LEU A 583 -2.55 16.30 12.82
CA LEU A 583 -3.75 16.50 11.98
C LEU A 583 -4.03 17.99 11.74
N MET A 584 -4.01 18.81 12.81
CA MET A 584 -4.19 20.27 12.70
C MET A 584 -3.04 20.92 11.91
N ASN A 585 -1.80 20.53 12.20
CA ASN A 585 -0.62 21.06 11.51
C ASN A 585 -0.57 20.67 10.03
N TYR A 586 -1.11 19.50 9.66
CA TYR A 586 -1.20 19.08 8.26
C TYR A 586 -2.05 20.06 7.46
N VAL A 587 -3.26 20.36 7.93
CA VAL A 587 -4.15 21.37 7.29
C VAL A 587 -3.48 22.74 7.20
N ARG A 588 -2.74 23.14 8.24
CA ARG A 588 -1.98 24.40 8.25
C ARG A 588 -0.84 24.42 7.22
N ALA A 589 -0.20 23.29 6.98
CA ALA A 589 1.01 23.17 6.16
C ALA A 589 0.72 22.91 4.66
N LEU A 590 -0.54 22.72 4.28
CA LEU A 590 -0.95 22.59 2.89
C LEU A 590 -0.55 23.84 2.10
N SER A 591 0.19 23.62 1.02
CA SER A 591 0.60 24.65 0.06
C SER A 591 -0.60 25.35 -0.59
N SER A 592 -1.57 24.56 -1.07
CA SER A 592 -2.87 25.01 -1.56
C SER A 592 -3.88 24.84 -0.44
N ARG A 593 -4.38 25.96 0.09
CA ARG A 593 -5.39 25.96 1.15
C ARG A 593 -6.74 25.48 0.59
N PRO A 594 -7.31 24.37 1.10
CA PRO A 594 -8.60 23.89 0.62
C PRO A 594 -9.74 24.80 1.07
N GLU A 595 -10.81 24.81 0.28
CA GLU A 595 -12.07 25.48 0.58
C GLU A 595 -12.92 24.63 1.53
N LYS A 596 -12.83 23.30 1.42
CA LYS A 596 -13.57 22.34 2.24
C LYS A 596 -12.65 21.25 2.81
N VAL A 597 -12.83 20.92 4.08
CA VAL A 597 -12.18 19.76 4.72
C VAL A 597 -13.25 18.82 5.28
N ILE A 598 -13.19 17.55 4.93
CA ILE A 598 -14.12 16.54 5.39
C ILE A 598 -13.37 15.55 6.27
N THR A 599 -13.86 15.32 7.48
CA THR A 599 -13.25 14.39 8.44
C THR A 599 -13.99 13.06 8.42
N VAL A 600 -13.26 11.99 8.15
CA VAL A 600 -13.72 10.59 8.11
C VAL A 600 -12.75 9.73 8.94
N HIS A 601 -12.88 8.41 8.90
CA HIS A 601 -11.97 7.43 9.50
C HIS A 601 -11.58 7.79 10.94
N GLY A 602 -12.55 7.71 11.83
CA GLY A 602 -12.45 8.12 13.22
C GLY A 602 -13.79 7.99 13.92
N ASP A 603 -13.76 7.75 15.23
CA ASP A 603 -14.99 7.67 16.03
C ASP A 603 -15.82 8.96 15.86
N GLU A 604 -17.15 8.85 15.91
CA GLU A 604 -18.07 9.96 15.66
C GLU A 604 -17.68 11.28 16.36
N SER A 605 -17.38 11.20 17.66
CA SER A 605 -17.00 12.36 18.46
C SER A 605 -15.69 13.00 17.98
N LYS A 606 -14.72 12.19 17.52
CA LYS A 606 -13.41 12.64 17.04
C LYS A 606 -13.53 13.35 15.69
N CYS A 607 -14.31 12.79 14.77
CA CYS A 607 -14.61 13.44 13.49
C CYS A 607 -15.24 14.82 13.72
N LEU A 608 -16.27 14.89 14.57
CA LEU A 608 -16.98 16.14 14.89
C LEU A 608 -16.07 17.17 15.57
N ASP A 609 -15.24 16.75 16.53
CA ASP A 609 -14.29 17.63 17.22
C ASP A 609 -13.24 18.18 16.24
N LEU A 610 -12.61 17.33 15.45
CA LEU A 610 -11.59 17.74 14.48
C LEU A 610 -12.16 18.72 13.46
N ALA A 611 -13.32 18.43 12.88
CA ALA A 611 -14.03 19.34 11.97
C ALA A 611 -14.29 20.71 12.64
N SER A 612 -14.90 20.71 13.83
CA SER A 612 -15.18 21.94 14.60
C SER A 612 -13.91 22.76 14.85
N SER A 613 -12.81 22.08 15.15
CA SER A 613 -11.54 22.70 15.51
C SER A 613 -10.80 23.29 14.31
N ILE A 614 -10.83 22.59 13.17
CA ILE A 614 -10.34 23.10 11.88
C ILE A 614 -11.13 24.34 11.47
N TYR A 615 -12.46 24.31 11.55
CA TYR A 615 -13.30 25.47 11.23
C TYR A 615 -12.98 26.66 12.13
N LYS A 616 -12.96 26.46 13.46
CA LYS A 616 -12.69 27.54 14.43
C LYS A 616 -11.34 28.20 14.19
N THR A 617 -10.31 27.40 13.95
CA THR A 617 -8.90 27.83 13.85
C THR A 617 -8.60 28.42 12.48
N TYR A 618 -8.94 27.71 11.41
CA TYR A 618 -8.52 28.06 10.06
C TYR A 618 -9.59 28.79 9.27
N LYS A 619 -10.87 28.78 9.66
CA LYS A 619 -12.01 29.34 8.89
C LYS A 619 -12.16 28.68 7.51
N ILE A 620 -12.01 27.37 7.47
CA ILE A 620 -12.28 26.51 6.29
C ILE A 620 -13.61 25.80 6.53
N GLU A 621 -14.48 25.66 5.53
CA GLU A 621 -15.73 24.90 5.70
C GLU A 621 -15.39 23.44 6.03
N THR A 622 -15.99 22.89 7.09
CA THR A 622 -15.72 21.53 7.51
C THR A 622 -16.98 20.71 7.68
N ARG A 623 -16.93 19.42 7.37
CA ARG A 623 -18.03 18.49 7.65
C ARG A 623 -17.51 17.14 8.15
N ALA A 624 -18.32 16.49 8.98
CA ALA A 624 -18.15 15.09 9.37
C ALA A 624 -19.43 14.34 8.94
N PRO A 625 -19.50 13.84 7.70
CA PRO A 625 -20.71 13.22 7.17
C PRO A 625 -21.02 11.91 7.88
N MET A 626 -22.29 11.50 7.82
CA MET A 626 -22.69 10.13 8.15
C MET A 626 -22.49 9.23 6.93
N ASN A 627 -22.36 7.92 7.16
CA ASN A 627 -22.51 6.94 6.07
C ASN A 627 -23.87 7.14 5.37
N LEU A 628 -23.89 6.91 4.06
CA LEU A 628 -24.98 7.15 3.10
C LEU A 628 -25.27 8.61 2.76
N GLU A 629 -24.63 9.58 3.42
CA GLU A 629 -24.72 10.96 2.97
C GLU A 629 -23.92 11.18 1.67
N THR A 630 -24.35 12.16 0.89
CA THR A 630 -23.65 12.61 -0.32
C THR A 630 -23.39 14.11 -0.22
N ILE A 631 -22.13 14.52 -0.39
CA ILE A 631 -21.73 15.92 -0.41
C ILE A 631 -21.44 16.33 -1.86
N ARG A 632 -22.10 17.39 -2.31
CA ARG A 632 -21.83 18.04 -3.60
C ARG A 632 -20.79 19.16 -3.43
N PHE A 633 -19.82 19.20 -4.32
CA PHE A 633 -18.70 20.14 -4.30
C PHE A 633 -18.82 21.22 -5.39
N VAL A 634 -19.35 20.84 -6.55
CA VAL A 634 -19.63 21.71 -7.71
C VAL A 634 -21.07 21.54 -8.15
#